data_AF-I1CXX7-F1
#
_entry.id   AF-I1CXX7-F1
#
_cell.length_a   1.000
_cell.length_b   1.000
_cell.length_c   1.000
_cell.angle_alpha   90.00
_cell.angle_beta   90.00
_cell.angle_gamma   90.00
#
_symmetry.space_group_name_H-M   'P 1'
#
loop_
_entity.id
_entity.type
_entity.pdbx_description
1 polymer ?
#
loop_
_entity_poly.entity_id
_entity_poly.type
_entity_poly.pdbx_seq_one_letter_code
_entity_poly.pdbx_strand_id
1 'polypeptide(L)' 'MSRRTSLFLTAFGVWSWIIWITFARNLWASDNAWDADGSPTSFFWVHLLLAVTSFVLGTIIGVIGWRGLRASRNREPAQ' A
#
# COMPACT_ATOMS: atom_id res chain seq x y z
N MET A 1 6.97 -4.32 20.15
CA MET A 1 6.19 -5.14 19.20
C MET A 1 6.79 -6.54 19.13
N SER A 2 5.95 -7.57 18.99
CA SER A 2 6.44 -8.93 18.77
C SER A 2 7.01 -9.09 17.36
N ARG A 3 7.91 -10.06 17.15
CA ARG A 3 8.44 -10.40 15.83
C ARG A 3 7.31 -10.81 14.86
N ARG A 4 6.31 -11.55 15.35
CA ARG A 4 5.13 -11.98 14.56
C ARG A 4 4.31 -10.78 14.08
N THR A 5 4.02 -9.84 14.97
CA THR A 5 3.30 -8.60 14.60
C THR A 5 4.08 -7.79 13.58
N SER A 6 5.40 -7.65 13.76
CA SER A 6 6.25 -6.88 12.84
C SER A 6 6.31 -7.52 11.45
N LEU A 7 6.38 -8.85 11.39
CA LEU A 7 6.30 -9.62 10.14
C LEU A 7 4.95 -9.41 9.46
N PHE A 8 3.86 -9.51 10.21
CA PHE A 8 2.50 -9.28 9.71
C PHE A 8 2.35 -7.89 9.10
N LEU A 9 2.77 -6.83 9.81
CA LEU A 9 2.67 -5.45 9.31
C LEU A 9 3.51 -5.24 8.04
N THR A 10 4.70 -5.83 7.99
CA THR A 10 5.56 -5.77 6.79
C THR A 10 4.89 -6.45 5.59
N ALA A 11 4.39 -7.67 5.79
CA ALA A 11 3.69 -8.43 4.76
C ALA A 11 2.41 -7.71 4.31
N PHE A 12 1.65 -7.12 5.24
CA PHE A 12 0.45 -6.34 4.95
C PHE A 12 0.77 -5.10 4.10
N GLY A 13 1.87 -4.40 4.37
CA GLY A 13 2.32 -3.27 3.55
C GLY A 13 2.65 -3.70 2.11
N VAL A 14 3.38 -4.80 1.93
CA VAL A 14 3.69 -5.36 0.60
C VAL A 14 2.42 -5.80 -0.13
N TRP A 15 1.52 -6.50 0.56
CA TRP A 15 0.22 -6.88 0.00
C TRP A 15 -0.60 -5.66 -0.43
N SER A 16 -0.61 -4.61 0.39
CA SER A 16 -1.29 -3.36 0.06
C SER A 16 -0.74 -2.74 -1.22
N TRP A 17 0.58 -2.77 -1.44
CA TRP A 17 1.16 -2.30 -2.70
C TRP A 17 0.64 -3.09 -3.91
N ILE A 18 0.59 -4.42 -3.81
CA ILE A 18 0.09 -5.28 -4.88
C ILE A 18 -1.35 -4.90 -5.24
N ILE A 19 -2.22 -4.74 -4.23
CA ILE A 19 -3.62 -4.37 -4.43
C ILE A 19 -3.74 -2.99 -5.09
N TRP A 20 -3.09 -1.97 -4.53
CA TRP A 20 -3.31 -0.59 -4.99
C TRP A 20 -2.64 -0.30 -6.33
N ILE A 21 -1.51 -0.91 -6.64
CA ILE A 21 -0.89 -0.82 -7.98
C ILE A 21 -1.78 -1.50 -9.02
N THR A 22 -2.29 -2.69 -8.72
CA THR A 22 -3.19 -3.41 -9.63
C THR A 22 -4.49 -2.64 -9.83
N PHE A 23 -5.07 -2.11 -8.76
CA PHE A 23 -6.25 -1.27 -8.81
C PHE A 23 -6.03 -0.02 -9.65
N ALA A 24 -4.92 0.70 -9.47
CA ALA A 24 -4.61 1.90 -10.25
C ALA A 24 -4.49 1.61 -11.76
N ARG A 25 -3.87 0.48 -12.13
CA ARG A 25 -3.81 0.03 -13.53
C ARG A 25 -5.20 -0.26 -14.09
N ASN A 26 -6.04 -0.93 -13.32
CA ASN A 26 -7.40 -1.26 -13.73
C ASN A 26 -8.30 -0.03 -13.79
N LEU A 27 -8.13 0.91 -12.86
CA LEU A 27 -8.83 2.21 -12.86
C LEU A 27 -8.52 2.96 -14.15
N TRP A 28 -7.24 3.08 -14.50
CA TRP A 28 -6.81 3.75 -15.73
C TRP A 28 -7.39 3.11 -16.99
N ALA A 29 -7.52 1.78 -17.00
CA ALA A 29 -8.07 1.03 -18.13
C ALA A 29 -9.61 0.89 -18.11
N SER A 30 -10.31 1.48 -17.13
CA SER A 30 -11.75 1.31 -16.99
C SER A 30 -12.54 2.24 -17.91
N ASP A 31 -13.66 1.77 -18.44
CA ASP A 31 -14.58 2.56 -19.26
C ASP A 31 -15.17 3.77 -18.50
N ASN A 32 -15.18 3.72 -17.16
CA ASN A 32 -15.70 4.79 -16.30
C ASN A 32 -14.67 5.89 -16.02
N ALA A 33 -13.40 5.72 -16.40
CA ALA A 33 -12.34 6.65 -16.03
C ALA A 33 -12.25 7.89 -16.92
N TRP A 34 -12.78 7.81 -18.14
CA TRP A 34 -12.57 8.82 -19.17
C TRP A 34 -13.90 9.21 -19.82
N ASP A 35 -14.11 10.51 -20.00
CA ASP A 35 -15.20 11.04 -20.81
C ASP A 35 -14.89 10.93 -22.31
N ALA A 36 -15.89 11.16 -23.16
CA ALA A 36 -15.76 11.05 -24.62
C ALA A 36 -14.73 12.03 -25.22
N ASP A 37 -14.45 13.13 -24.53
CA ASP A 37 -13.41 14.11 -24.90
C ASP A 37 -12.02 13.74 -24.36
N GLY A 38 -11.90 12.61 -23.66
CA GLY A 38 -10.65 12.10 -23.08
C GLY A 38 -10.31 12.72 -21.72
N SER A 39 -11.17 13.57 -21.14
CA SER A 39 -10.94 14.13 -19.82
C SER A 39 -11.23 13.09 -18.71
N PRO A 40 -10.51 13.13 -17.57
CA PRO A 40 -10.76 12.21 -16.46
C PRO A 40 -12.07 12.53 -15.74
N THR A 41 -12.87 11.50 -15.48
CA THR A 41 -14.17 11.64 -14.82
C THR A 41 -14.05 11.90 -13.31
N SER A 42 -15.15 12.33 -12.67
CA SER A 42 -15.24 12.36 -11.21
C SER A 42 -15.03 10.99 -10.56
N PHE A 43 -15.47 9.91 -11.23
CA PHE A 43 -15.22 8.54 -10.80
C PHE A 43 -13.72 8.25 -10.73
N PHE A 44 -12.97 8.64 -11.76
CA PHE A 44 -11.52 8.49 -11.79
C PHE A 44 -10.86 9.22 -10.60
N TRP A 45 -11.19 10.49 -10.39
CA TRP A 45 -10.54 11.30 -9.35
C TRP A 45 -10.81 10.79 -7.93
N VAL A 46 -12.05 10.43 -7.61
CA VAL A 46 -12.40 9.88 -6.29
C VAL A 46 -11.62 8.59 -6.03
N HIS A 47 -11.60 7.67 -7.00
CA HIS A 47 -10.93 6.38 -6.82
C HIS A 47 -9.42 6.51 -6.82
N LEU A 48 -8.85 7.41 -7.63
CA LEU A 48 -7.43 7.69 -7.61
C LEU A 48 -7.00 8.25 -6.26
N LEU A 49 -7.76 9.21 -5.71
CA LEU A 49 -7.48 9.77 -4.38
C LEU A 49 -7.53 8.69 -3.29
N LEU A 50 -8.54 7.82 -3.32
CA LEU A 50 -8.67 6.69 -2.40
C LEU A 50 -7.50 5.71 -2.54
N ALA A 51 -7.10 5.37 -3.78
CA ALA A 51 -6.00 4.47 -4.06
C ALA A 51 -4.66 5.03 -3.57
N VAL A 52 -4.36 6.30 -3.87
CA VAL A 52 -3.13 6.97 -3.42
C VAL A 52 -3.09 7.05 -1.90
N THR A 53 -4.17 7.49 -1.26
CA THR A 53 -4.24 7.58 0.21
C THR A 53 -4.00 6.22 0.85
N SER A 54 -4.66 5.18 0.33
CA SER A 54 -4.54 3.83 0.87
C SER A 54 -3.17 3.21 0.61
N PHE A 55 -2.55 3.49 -0.53
CA PHE A 55 -1.18 3.10 -0.83
C PHE A 55 -0.18 3.74 0.14
N VAL A 56 -0.34 5.03 0.45
CA VAL A 56 0.49 5.73 1.44
C VAL A 56 0.32 5.11 2.83
N LEU A 57 -0.92 4.86 3.27
CA LEU A 57 -1.19 4.21 4.55
C LEU A 57 -0.57 2.80 4.62
N GLY A 58 -0.72 2.00 3.57
CA GLY A 58 -0.08 0.68 3.46
C GLY A 58 1.44 0.76 3.52
N THR A 59 2.03 1.78 2.90
CA THR A 59 3.48 2.04 2.95
C THR A 59 3.93 2.37 4.37
N ILE A 60 3.22 3.25 5.08
CA ILE A 60 3.53 3.61 6.47
C ILE A 60 3.47 2.36 7.36
N ILE A 61 2.42 1.53 7.21
CA ILE A 61 2.28 0.27 7.95
C ILE A 61 3.45 -0.67 7.67
N GLY A 62 3.82 -0.84 6.39
CA GLY A 62 4.96 -1.65 5.98
C GLY A 62 6.28 -1.18 6.59
N VAL A 63 6.53 0.14 6.60
CA VAL A 63 7.72 0.75 7.21
C VAL A 63 7.75 0.52 8.71
N ILE A 64 6.62 0.64 9.42
CA ILE A 64 6.53 0.34 10.85
C ILE A 64 6.89 -1.13 11.12
N GLY A 65 6.32 -2.05 10.33
CA GLY A 65 6.64 -3.47 10.41
C GLY A 65 8.14 -3.75 10.19
N TRP A 66 8.71 -3.16 9.13
CA TRP A 66 10.12 -3.32 8.78
C TRP A 66 11.05 -2.81 9.88
N ARG A 67 10.74 -1.65 10.46
CA ARG A 67 11.48 -1.09 11.61
C ARG A 67 11.40 -2.02 12.82
N GLY A 68 10.24 -2.61 13.08
CA GLY A 68 10.04 -3.62 14.12
C GLY A 68 10.93 -4.85 13.91
N LEU A 69 10.98 -5.39 12.69
CA LEU A 69 11.82 -6.53 12.33
C LEU A 69 13.31 -6.23 12.49
N ARG A 70 13.78 -5.05 12.03
CA ARG A 70 15.17 -4.62 12.19
C ARG A 70 15.57 -4.46 13.66
N ALA A 71 14.70 -3.89 14.49
CA ALA A 71 14.95 -3.72 15.92
C ALA A 71 15.00 -5.07 16.66
N SER A 72 14.16 -6.04 16.29
CA SER A 72 14.20 -7.40 16.85
C SER A 72 15.49 -8.14 16.45
N ARG A 73 15.98 -7.96 15.22
CA ARG A 73 17.23 -8.60 14.76
C ARG A 73 18.47 -8.07 15.50
N ASN A 74 18.43 -6.84 15.97
CA ASN A 74 19.54 -6.23 16.73
C ASN A 74 19.56 -6.66 18.21
N ARG A 75 18.57 -7.42 18.70
CA ARG A 75 18.50 -7.91 20.09
C ARG A 75 18.97 -9.37 20.26
N GLU A 76 19.23 -10.08 19.17
CA GLU A 76 19.99 -11.34 19.15
C GLU A 76 21.33 -11.01 18.48
N PRO A 77 22.41 -10.71 19.23
CA PRO A 77 23.13 -11.71 20.02
C PRO A 77 23.78 -11.18 21.34
N ALA A 78 23.51 -11.86 22.45
CA ALA A 78 24.48 -12.10 23.52
C ALA A 78 24.10 -13.44 24.17
N GLN A 79 24.92 -14.46 23.92
CA GLN A 79 24.95 -15.67 24.74
C GLN A 79 25.49 -15.32 26.12
#